data_AF-A0A7S3AYA5-F1
#
_entry.id   AF-A0A7S3AYA5-F1
#
_cell.length_a   1.000
_cell.length_b   1.000
_cell.length_c   1.000
_cell.angle_alpha   90.00
_cell.angle_beta   90.00
_cell.angle_gamma   90.00
#
_symmetry.space_group_name_H-M   'P 1'
#
loop_
_entity.id
_entity.type
_entity.pdbx_description
1 polymer ?
#
loop_
_entity_poly.entity_id
_entity_poly.type
_entity_poly.pdbx_seq_one_letter_code
_entity_poly.pdbx_strand_id
1 'polypeptide(L)'
;MLSFYAFKEGATSAEVYFTNEKTGEFIFYKLQLKADAAGVLETIDIQAPLRQLSHRPLPLSNPLDVPVTFSATVNNAEVVVPSSLTIEPGGKSELPIEWRPLLPR
;
A
#
# COMPACT_ATOMS: atom_id res chain seq x y z
N MET A 1 -9.17 24.39 -0.87
CA MET A 1 -9.34 23.07 -1.52
C MET A 1 -9.08 22.01 -0.47
N LEU A 2 -9.99 21.06 -0.29
CA LEU A 2 -9.82 19.95 0.66
C LEU A 2 -9.05 18.82 -0.03
N SER A 3 -7.95 18.36 0.57
CA SER A 3 -7.18 17.21 0.09
C SER A 3 -7.18 16.12 1.17
N PHE A 4 -7.46 14.88 0.78
CA PHE A 4 -7.46 13.71 1.66
C PHE A 4 -6.50 12.67 1.09
N TYR A 5 -5.52 12.26 1.90
CA TYR A 5 -4.55 11.22 1.55
C TYR A 5 -4.69 10.07 2.54
N ALA A 6 -4.97 8.88 2.03
CA ALA A 6 -5.10 7.67 2.83
C ALA A 6 -4.13 6.60 2.32
N PHE A 7 -3.19 6.22 3.18
CA PHE A 7 -2.20 5.17 2.92
C PHE A 7 -2.61 3.82 3.49
N LYS A 8 -3.74 3.76 4.20
CA LYS A 8 -4.36 2.57 4.76
C LYS A 8 -5.86 2.62 4.50
N GLU A 9 -6.45 1.43 4.31
CA GLU A 9 -7.91 1.28 4.32
C GLU A 9 -8.47 1.79 5.65
N GLY A 10 -9.60 2.48 5.59
CA GLY A 10 -10.26 2.96 6.79
C GLY A 10 -11.34 4.00 6.53
N ALA A 11 -12.09 4.30 7.58
CA ALA A 11 -13.04 5.40 7.60
C ALA A 11 -12.47 6.56 8.42
N THR A 12 -12.54 7.78 7.89
CA THR A 12 -12.16 9.01 8.58
C THR A 12 -13.36 9.95 8.61
N SER A 13 -13.75 10.39 9.80
CA SER A 13 -14.79 11.41 9.98
C SER A 13 -14.12 12.74 10.29
N ALA A 14 -14.55 13.80 9.61
CA ALA A 14 -14.11 15.17 9.88
C ALA A 14 -15.33 16.10 9.94
N GLU A 15 -15.21 17.20 10.66
CA GLU A 15 -16.24 18.24 10.73
C GLU A 15 -15.62 19.57 10.30
N VAL A 16 -16.33 20.31 9.47
CA VAL A 16 -15.89 21.63 8.99
C VAL A 16 -16.90 22.65 9.47
N TYR A 17 -16.44 23.62 10.25
CA TYR A 17 -17.25 24.71 10.80
C TYR A 17 -17.01 25.99 10.01
N PHE A 18 -18.10 26.63 9.60
CA PHE A 18 -18.11 27.96 9.01
C PHE A 18 -18.87 28.88 9.95
N THR A 19 -18.13 29.73 10.67
CA THR A 19 -18.71 30.67 11.63
C THR A 19 -18.73 32.07 11.05
N ASN A 20 -19.87 32.75 11.17
CA ASN A 20 -19.98 34.17 10.87
C ASN A 20 -19.46 34.99 12.06
N GLU A 21 -18.33 35.66 11.88
CA GLU A 21 -17.69 36.46 12.93
C GLU A 21 -18.56 37.62 13.46
N LYS A 22 -19.53 38.10 12.67
CA LYS A 22 -20.38 39.23 13.05
C LYS A 22 -21.62 38.83 13.85
N THR A 23 -22.23 37.68 13.54
CA THR A 23 -23.47 37.22 14.19
C THR A 23 -23.24 36.10 15.21
N GLY A 24 -22.07 35.45 15.18
CA GLY A 24 -21.76 34.28 16.01
C GLY A 24 -22.44 32.99 15.56
N GLU A 25 -23.25 33.05 14.50
CA GLU A 25 -23.89 31.88 13.91
C GLU A 25 -22.86 31.01 13.20
N PHE A 26 -23.05 29.69 13.25
CA PHE A 26 -22.21 28.75 12.52
C PHE A 26 -23.06 27.74 11.74
N ILE A 27 -22.50 27.29 10.62
CA ILE A 27 -22.94 26.09 9.92
C ILE A 27 -21.79 25.10 9.92
N PHE A 28 -22.07 23.82 10.12
CA PHE A 28 -21.05 22.79 10.05
C PHE A 28 -21.45 21.67 9.08
N TYR A 29 -20.45 21.05 8.48
CA TYR A 29 -20.61 19.91 7.60
C TYR A 29 -19.82 18.74 8.15
N LYS A 30 -20.47 17.58 8.24
CA LYS A 30 -19.81 16.33 8.58
C LYS A 30 -19.38 15.62 7.31
N LEU A 31 -18.08 15.34 7.22
CA LEU A 31 -17.44 14.63 6.13
C LEU A 31 -17.16 13.20 6.60
N GLN A 32 -17.66 12.22 5.85
CA GLN A 32 -17.33 10.80 6.04
C GLN A 32 -16.53 10.35 4.82
N LEU A 33 -15.25 10.10 5.03
CA LEU A 33 -14.30 9.70 4.00
C LEU A 33 -13.98 8.23 4.20
N LYS A 34 -14.13 7.43 3.15
CA LYS A 34 -13.79 6.00 3.16
C LYS A 34 -12.65 5.77 2.18
N ALA A 35 -11.56 5.22 2.67
CA ALA A 35 -10.48 4.68 1.86
C ALA A 35 -10.69 3.17 1.76
N ASP A 36 -11.05 2.69 0.58
CA ASP A 36 -11.24 1.26 0.32
C ASP A 36 -9.89 0.55 0.12
N ALA A 37 -9.89 -0.78 0.26
CA ALA A 37 -8.72 -1.61 -0.02
C ALA A 37 -8.22 -1.40 -1.46
N ALA A 38 -6.89 -1.36 -1.62
CA ALA A 38 -6.29 -1.32 -2.95
C ALA A 38 -6.63 -2.62 -3.71
N GLY A 39 -7.07 -2.47 -4.96
CA GLY A 39 -7.22 -3.60 -5.88
C GLY A 39 -5.87 -4.08 -6.43
N VAL A 40 -5.89 -4.71 -7.60
CA VAL A 40 -4.65 -5.09 -8.30
C VAL A 40 -3.94 -3.83 -8.78
N LEU A 41 -2.75 -3.57 -8.23
CA LEU A 41 -1.92 -2.41 -8.59
C LEU A 41 -1.14 -2.63 -9.90
N GLU A 42 -0.57 -3.83 -10.05
CA GLU A 42 0.32 -4.16 -11.17
C GLU A 42 0.32 -5.68 -11.42
N THR A 43 0.62 -6.08 -12.65
CA THR A 43 0.94 -7.47 -13.01
C THR A 43 2.43 -7.56 -13.31
N ILE A 44 3.14 -8.46 -12.63
CA ILE A 44 4.60 -8.61 -12.74
C ILE A 44 4.90 -9.86 -13.57
N ASP A 45 5.48 -9.67 -14.75
CA ASP A 45 5.93 -10.77 -15.59
C ASP A 45 7.29 -11.29 -15.13
N ILE A 46 7.35 -12.61 -14.86
CA ILE A 46 8.58 -13.31 -14.48
C ILE A 46 8.77 -14.50 -15.43
N GLN A 47 9.99 -14.62 -15.96
CA GLN A 47 10.42 -15.77 -16.75
C GLN A 47 11.54 -16.49 -16.01
N ALA A 48 11.48 -17.81 -16.00
CA ALA A 48 12.46 -18.66 -15.32
C ALA A 48 12.63 -19.97 -16.09
N PRO A 49 13.87 -20.43 -16.34
CA PRO A 49 14.11 -21.78 -16.81
C PRO A 49 13.65 -22.81 -15.77
N LEU A 50 13.24 -23.99 -16.23
CA LEU A 50 12.78 -25.05 -15.32
C LEU A 50 13.84 -25.40 -14.28
N ARG A 51 13.37 -25.51 -13.03
CA ARG A 51 14.14 -25.83 -11.81
C ARG A 51 15.24 -24.81 -11.48
N GLN A 52 15.32 -23.69 -12.20
CA GLN A 52 16.22 -22.59 -11.88
C GLN A 52 15.48 -21.52 -11.07
N LEU A 53 16.21 -20.89 -10.15
CA LEU A 53 15.70 -19.79 -9.35
C LEU A 53 15.78 -18.51 -10.18
N SER A 54 14.64 -17.84 -10.37
CA SER A 54 14.56 -16.49 -10.91
C SER A 54 14.18 -15.52 -9.80
N HIS A 55 14.86 -14.39 -9.75
CA HIS A 55 14.63 -13.34 -8.76
C HIS A 55 14.11 -12.08 -9.46
N ARG A 56 13.00 -11.54 -8.95
CA ARG A 56 12.42 -10.28 -9.42
C ARG A 56 12.27 -9.32 -8.22
N PRO A 57 13.03 -8.21 -8.17
CA PRO A 57 12.85 -7.22 -7.13
C PRO A 57 11.56 -6.41 -7.37
N LEU A 58 10.74 -6.24 -6.32
CA LEU A 58 9.59 -5.34 -6.30
C LEU A 58 9.95 -4.09 -5.50
N PRO A 59 10.12 -2.91 -6.14
CA PRO A 59 10.46 -1.69 -5.44
C PRO A 59 9.29 -1.20 -4.57
N LEU A 60 9.58 -0.97 -3.30
CA LEU A 60 8.65 -0.42 -2.30
C LEU A 60 9.23 0.87 -1.72
N SER A 61 8.35 1.84 -1.49
CA SER A 61 8.72 3.12 -0.88
C SER A 61 7.79 3.44 0.27
N ASN A 62 8.36 3.94 1.36
CA ASN A 62 7.61 4.45 2.49
C ASN A 62 7.58 5.99 2.44
N PRO A 63 6.47 6.63 2.04
CA PRO A 63 6.35 8.09 2.05
C PRO A 63 6.07 8.67 3.43
N LEU A 64 5.87 7.84 4.46
CA LEU A 64 5.53 8.29 5.81
C LEU A 64 6.79 8.65 6.61
N ASP A 65 6.60 9.46 7.64
CA ASP A 65 7.60 9.85 8.63
C ASP A 65 7.78 8.81 9.76
N VAL A 66 7.07 7.69 9.67
CA VAL A 66 7.12 6.56 10.61
C VAL A 66 7.53 5.28 9.87
N PRO A 67 8.20 4.33 10.53
CA PRO A 67 8.53 3.04 9.93
C PRO A 67 7.25 2.26 9.56
N VAL A 68 7.26 1.62 8.38
CA VAL A 68 6.13 0.83 7.86
C VAL A 68 6.57 -0.60 7.64
N THR A 69 5.80 -1.54 8.21
CA THR A 69 5.96 -2.98 7.95
C THR A 69 4.97 -3.42 6.87
N PHE A 70 5.52 -3.82 5.73
CA PHE A 70 4.79 -4.48 4.65
C PHE A 70 4.69 -5.97 4.96
N SER A 71 3.56 -6.59 4.64
CA SER A 71 3.40 -8.05 4.67
C SER A 71 3.06 -8.54 3.26
N ALA A 72 3.64 -9.68 2.87
CA ALA A 72 3.41 -10.27 1.56
C ALA A 72 2.96 -11.72 1.71
N THR A 73 2.00 -12.10 0.88
CA THR A 73 1.49 -13.47 0.77
C THR A 73 1.39 -13.83 -0.70
N VAL A 74 1.60 -15.10 -1.02
CA VAL A 74 1.56 -15.59 -2.40
C VAL A 74 0.73 -16.87 -2.47
N ASN A 75 -0.15 -16.93 -3.46
CA ASN A 75 -0.99 -18.10 -3.72
C ASN A 75 -0.37 -18.99 -4.82
N ASN A 76 0.92 -19.30 -4.68
CA ASN A 76 1.64 -20.22 -5.55
C ASN A 76 2.81 -20.85 -4.76
N ALA A 77 2.79 -22.17 -4.63
CA ALA A 77 3.80 -22.91 -3.86
C ALA A 77 5.21 -22.87 -4.47
N GLU A 78 5.33 -22.53 -5.76
CA GLU A 78 6.62 -22.42 -6.46
C GLU A 78 7.27 -21.03 -6.28
N VAL A 79 6.52 -20.06 -5.74
CA VAL A 79 6.96 -18.69 -5.52
C VAL A 79 7.21 -18.45 -4.03
N VAL A 80 8.32 -17.81 -3.71
CA VAL A 80 8.74 -17.45 -2.36
C VAL A 80 8.86 -15.94 -2.28
N VAL A 81 8.28 -15.36 -1.22
CA VAL A 81 8.39 -13.94 -0.88
C VAL A 81 8.65 -13.80 0.62
N PRO A 82 9.40 -12.79 1.07
CA PRO A 82 9.52 -12.48 2.49
C PRO A 82 8.14 -12.20 3.11
N SER A 83 7.85 -12.80 4.26
CA SER A 83 6.57 -12.62 4.95
C SER A 83 6.34 -11.17 5.40
N SER A 84 7.42 -10.48 5.76
CA SER A 84 7.38 -9.10 6.21
C SER A 84 8.65 -8.33 5.85
N LEU A 85 8.51 -7.06 5.51
CA LEU A 85 9.60 -6.13 5.24
C LEU A 85 9.30 -4.79 5.91
N THR A 86 10.18 -4.34 6.80
CA THR A 86 10.07 -3.02 7.43
C THR A 86 10.92 -2.01 6.68
N ILE A 87 10.32 -0.88 6.30
CA ILE A 87 10.98 0.24 5.63
C ILE A 87 10.95 1.45 6.55
N GLU A 88 12.12 2.02 6.81
CA GLU A 88 12.30 3.22 7.62
C GLU A 88 11.60 4.45 7.01
N PRO A 89 11.37 5.53 7.79
CA PRO A 89 10.76 6.77 7.32
C PRO A 89 11.41 7.32 6.05
N GLY A 90 10.61 7.65 5.03
CA GLY A 90 11.11 8.16 3.74
C GLY A 90 11.97 7.17 2.95
N GLY A 91 12.08 5.92 3.41
CA GLY A 91 12.97 4.90 2.87
C GLY A 91 12.45 4.24 1.60
N LYS A 92 13.37 3.58 0.89
CA LYS A 92 13.08 2.71 -0.24
C LYS A 92 13.72 1.35 0.02
N SER A 93 13.02 0.28 -0.34
CA SER A 93 13.51 -1.08 -0.24
C SER A 93 12.93 -1.92 -1.37
N GLU A 94 13.51 -3.07 -1.64
CA GLU A 94 13.03 -3.99 -2.67
C GLU A 94 12.59 -5.28 -2.00
N LEU A 95 11.38 -5.73 -2.30
CA LEU A 95 10.89 -7.03 -1.87
C LEU A 95 11.30 -8.08 -2.91
N PRO A 96 12.17 -9.04 -2.57
CA PRO A 96 12.59 -10.09 -3.48
C PRO A 96 11.43 -11.06 -3.74
N ILE A 97 11.04 -11.24 -5.00
CA ILE A 97 10.13 -12.28 -5.44
C ILE A 97 10.97 -13.38 -6.09
N GLU A 98 10.96 -14.56 -5.49
CA GLU A 98 11.72 -15.71 -5.94
C GLU A 98 10.78 -16.74 -6.56
N TRP A 99 11.07 -17.20 -7.76
CA TRP A 99 10.27 -18.24 -8.42
C TRP A 99 11.15 -19.35 -8.96
N ARG A 100 10.75 -20.60 -8.70
CA ARG A 100 11.44 -21.80 -9.17
C ARG A 100 10.44 -22.78 -9.79
N PRO A 101 10.14 -22.69 -11.09
CA PRO A 101 9.16 -23.56 -11.72
C PRO A 101 9.63 -25.01 -11.79
N LEU A 102 8.76 -25.95 -11.45
CA LEU A 102 9.06 -27.39 -11.52
C LEU A 102 8.53 -28.05 -12.80
N LEU A 103 7.49 -27.47 -13.39
CA LEU A 103 6.82 -27.94 -14.59
C LEU A 103 6.71 -26.79 -15.61
N PRO A 104 6.80 -27.09 -16.92
CA PRO A 104 6.53 -26.08 -17.94
C PRO A 104 5.05 -25.66 -17.85
N ARG A 105 4.81 -24.35 -17.78
CA ARG A 105 3.48 -23.74 -17.78
C ARG A 105 3.35 -22.75 -18.93
#